data_AF-A0A919HE36-F1
#
_entry.id   AF-A0A919HE36-F1
#
_cell.length_a   1.000
_cell.length_b   1.000
_cell.length_c   1.000
_cell.angle_alpha   90.00
_cell.angle_beta   90.00
_cell.angle_gamma   90.00
#
_symmetry.space_group_name_H-M   'P 1'
#
loop_
_entity.id
_entity.type
_entity.pdbx_description
1 polymer ?
#
loop_
_entity_poly.entity_id
_entity_poly.type
_entity_poly.pdbx_seq_one_letter_code
_entity_poly.pdbx_strand_id
1 'polypeptide(L)'
;MTVSPATRQLCDATFPDNDAASALSLLVFYTGAECERVHQAAVRLSGGRLGKLRMWLDEAKRNPETVLWFGESPSDVSPDAHAFGVEFINSFLDKHLDTPAEPMSE
;
A
#
# COMPACT_ATOMS: atom_id res chain seq x y z
N MET A 1 -1.83 12.50 -13.47
CA MET A 1 -0.59 12.67 -12.69
C MET A 1 0.34 11.52 -13.05
N THR A 2 1.63 11.77 -13.22
CA THR A 2 2.58 10.73 -13.67
C THR A 2 3.28 10.11 -12.46
N VAL A 3 3.26 8.78 -12.35
CA VAL A 3 4.02 8.04 -11.32
C VAL A 3 5.52 8.23 -11.56
N SER A 4 6.27 8.58 -10.51
CA SER A 4 7.70 8.89 -10.61
C SER A 4 8.52 7.68 -11.05
N PRO A 5 9.70 7.87 -11.68
CA PRO A 5 10.57 6.77 -12.08
C PRO A 5 10.99 5.88 -10.92
N ALA A 6 11.26 6.47 -9.75
CA ALA A 6 11.63 5.72 -8.55
C ALA A 6 10.49 4.80 -8.08
N THR A 7 9.25 5.30 -8.09
CA THR A 7 8.08 4.49 -7.75
C THR A 7 7.84 3.39 -8.78
N ARG A 8 8.09 3.65 -10.08
CA ARG A 8 8.01 2.60 -11.11
C ARG A 8 8.99 1.47 -10.88
N GLN A 9 10.26 1.82 -10.66
CA GLN A 9 11.29 0.83 -10.34
C GLN A 9 10.93 0.03 -9.09
N LEU A 10 10.34 0.67 -8.07
CA LEU A 10 9.88 -0.01 -6.87
C LEU A 10 8.71 -0.96 -7.16
N CYS A 11 7.75 -0.59 -8.02
CA CYS A 11 6.70 -1.49 -8.46
C CYS A 11 7.27 -2.72 -9.17
N ASP A 12 8.19 -2.53 -10.11
CA ASP A 12 8.82 -3.62 -10.86
C ASP A 12 9.61 -4.56 -9.94
N ALA A 13 10.17 -4.04 -8.84
CA ALA A 13 10.89 -4.86 -7.85
C ALA A 13 9.97 -5.56 -6.83
N THR A 14 8.74 -5.08 -6.63
CA THR A 14 7.84 -5.55 -5.57
C THR A 14 6.74 -6.47 -6.09
N PHE A 15 6.23 -6.21 -7.29
CA PHE A 15 5.15 -6.97 -7.90
C PHE A 15 5.72 -7.97 -8.91
N PRO A 16 5.06 -9.13 -9.09
CA PRO A 16 5.29 -9.98 -10.25
C PRO A 16 5.14 -9.20 -11.56
N ASP A 17 5.89 -9.60 -12.61
CA ASP A 17 5.90 -8.90 -13.91
C ASP A 17 4.51 -8.69 -14.51
N ASN A 18 3.59 -9.63 -14.30
CA ASN A 18 2.21 -9.55 -14.77
C ASN A 18 1.35 -8.51 -14.02
N ASP A 19 1.76 -8.12 -12.81
CA ASP A 19 0.99 -7.26 -11.91
C ASP A 19 1.56 -5.84 -11.79
N ALA A 20 2.83 -5.61 -12.15
CA ALA A 20 3.49 -4.30 -12.05
C ALA A 20 2.73 -3.20 -12.81
N ALA A 21 2.24 -3.48 -14.03
CA ALA A 21 1.44 -2.53 -14.80
C ALA A 21 0.13 -2.16 -14.09
N SER A 22 -0.56 -3.15 -13.50
CA SER A 22 -1.78 -2.95 -12.73
C SER A 22 -1.53 -2.13 -11.46
N ALA A 23 -0.40 -2.36 -10.79
CA ALA A 23 0.03 -1.58 -9.63
C ALA A 23 0.22 -0.11 -10.01
N LEU A 24 0.90 0.18 -11.13
CA LEU A 24 1.09 1.55 -11.63
C LEU A 24 -0.24 2.23 -11.95
N SER A 25 -1.18 1.52 -12.57
CA SER A 25 -2.53 2.05 -12.81
C SER A 25 -3.27 2.37 -11.50
N LEU A 26 -3.10 1.56 -10.47
CA LEU A 26 -3.71 1.80 -9.15
C LEU A 26 -3.16 3.08 -8.49
N LEU A 27 -1.85 3.31 -8.56
CA LEU A 27 -1.20 4.48 -7.97
C LEU A 27 -1.74 5.80 -8.53
N VAL A 28 -2.09 5.83 -9.81
CA VAL A 28 -2.64 7.05 -10.46
C VAL A 28 -3.95 7.54 -9.82
N PHE A 29 -4.70 6.67 -9.11
CA PHE A 29 -5.92 7.07 -8.40
C PHE A 29 -5.67 7.87 -7.12
N TYR A 30 -4.43 7.88 -6.62
CA TYR A 30 -4.04 8.74 -5.50
C TYR A 30 -3.36 10.00 -6.04
N THR A 31 -4.01 11.15 -5.83
CA THR A 31 -3.48 12.48 -6.22
C THR A 31 -3.43 13.43 -5.01
N GLY A 32 -3.34 12.88 -3.80
CA GLY A 32 -3.33 13.64 -2.55
C GLY A 32 -1.98 14.30 -2.26
N ALA A 33 -1.86 14.85 -1.04
CA ALA A 33 -0.60 15.38 -0.53
C ALA A 33 0.48 14.30 -0.49
N GLU A 34 1.74 14.72 -0.66
CA GLU A 34 2.90 13.81 -0.56
C GLU A 34 2.81 12.59 -1.49
N CYS A 35 2.17 12.78 -2.67
CA CYS A 35 1.80 11.74 -3.62
C CYS A 35 2.90 10.70 -3.88
N GLU A 36 4.13 11.15 -4.15
CA GLU A 36 5.25 10.24 -4.37
C GLU A 36 5.60 9.40 -3.14
N ARG A 37 5.67 10.02 -1.95
CA ARG A 37 5.96 9.30 -0.70
C ARG A 37 4.87 8.29 -0.38
N VAL A 38 3.61 8.68 -0.54
CA VAL A 38 2.45 7.80 -0.35
C VAL A 38 2.48 6.63 -1.33
N HIS A 39 2.79 6.88 -2.61
CA HIS A 39 2.91 5.80 -3.59
C HIS A 39 3.98 4.79 -3.17
N GLN A 40 5.17 5.25 -2.79
CA GLN A 40 6.25 4.36 -2.37
C GLN A 40 5.91 3.59 -1.08
N ALA A 41 5.31 4.27 -0.09
CA ALA A 41 4.85 3.64 1.14
C ALA A 41 3.80 2.54 0.87
N ALA A 42 2.78 2.84 0.07
CA ALA A 42 1.73 1.90 -0.29
C ALA A 42 2.27 0.69 -1.06
N VAL A 43 3.24 0.89 -1.96
CA VAL A 43 3.91 -0.23 -2.66
C VAL A 43 4.66 -1.12 -1.68
N ARG A 44 5.50 -0.57 -0.79
CA ARG A 44 6.22 -1.37 0.22
C ARG A 44 5.26 -2.16 1.11
N LEU A 45 4.23 -1.49 1.62
CA LEU A 45 3.24 -2.09 2.51
C LEU A 45 2.39 -3.16 1.83
N SER A 46 2.19 -3.07 0.52
CA SER A 46 1.40 -4.05 -0.24
C SER A 46 2.05 -5.43 -0.32
N GLY A 47 3.37 -5.54 -0.13
CA GLY A 47 4.10 -6.80 -0.26
C GLY A 47 3.87 -7.51 -1.60
N GLY A 48 3.67 -6.75 -2.69
CA GLY A 48 3.43 -7.28 -4.04
C GLY A 48 2.00 -7.74 -4.32
N ARG A 49 1.04 -7.49 -3.41
CA ARG A 49 -0.37 -7.87 -3.59
C ARG A 49 -1.21 -6.66 -4.03
N LEU A 50 -1.82 -6.74 -5.21
CA LEU A 50 -2.67 -5.65 -5.77
C LEU A 50 -3.86 -5.28 -4.86
N GLY A 51 -4.49 -6.28 -4.23
CA GLY A 51 -5.58 -6.04 -3.26
C GLY A 51 -5.12 -5.20 -2.07
N LYS A 52 -3.94 -5.49 -1.50
CA LYS A 52 -3.37 -4.71 -0.40
C LYS A 52 -2.99 -3.30 -0.85
N LEU A 53 -2.39 -3.18 -2.03
CA LEU A 53 -2.07 -1.86 -2.61
C LEU A 53 -3.33 -1.00 -2.69
N ARG A 54 -4.45 -1.56 -3.16
CA ARG A 54 -5.72 -0.84 -3.23
C ARG A 54 -6.19 -0.37 -1.84
N MET A 55 -6.15 -1.26 -0.84
CA MET A 55 -6.58 -0.90 0.53
C MET A 55 -5.70 0.21 1.13
N TRP A 56 -4.38 0.13 0.96
CA TRP A 56 -3.46 1.17 1.45
C TRP A 56 -3.68 2.51 0.74
N LEU A 57 -3.97 2.52 -0.56
CA LEU A 57 -4.31 3.74 -1.29
C LEU A 57 -5.66 4.33 -0.87
N ASP A 58 -6.65 3.48 -0.56
CA ASP A 58 -7.94 3.94 -0.05
C ASP A 58 -7.83 4.48 1.39
N GLU A 59 -6.93 3.93 2.21
CA GLU A 59 -6.59 4.51 3.51
C GLU A 59 -5.85 5.84 3.34
N ALA A 60 -4.89 5.95 2.41
CA ALA A 60 -4.16 7.19 2.18
C ALA A 60 -5.05 8.37 1.76
N LYS A 61 -6.20 8.10 1.12
CA LYS A 61 -7.21 9.13 0.81
C LYS A 61 -7.88 9.69 2.07
N ARG A 62 -7.98 8.89 3.14
CA ARG A 62 -8.59 9.29 4.42
C ARG A 62 -7.55 9.86 5.37
N ASN A 63 -6.41 9.17 5.50
CA ASN A 63 -5.34 9.50 6.42
C ASN A 63 -3.95 9.16 5.82
N PRO A 64 -3.36 10.06 5.02
CA PRO A 64 -2.06 9.82 4.41
C PRO A 64 -0.92 9.69 5.44
N GLU A 65 -1.01 10.41 6.56
CA GLU A 65 0.00 10.35 7.63
C GLU A 65 0.13 8.94 8.21
N THR A 66 -0.99 8.22 8.36
CA THR A 66 -0.98 6.82 8.82
C THR A 66 -0.24 5.92 7.84
N VAL A 67 -0.51 6.06 6.53
CA VAL A 67 0.16 5.24 5.51
C VAL A 67 1.65 5.55 5.46
N LEU A 68 2.04 6.82 5.60
CA LEU A 68 3.43 7.22 5.69
C LEU A 68 4.10 6.66 6.96
N TRP A 69 3.46 6.72 8.12
CA TRP A 69 4.01 6.19 9.36
C TRP A 69 4.29 4.68 9.29
N PHE A 70 3.40 3.90 8.66
CA PHE A 70 3.61 2.46 8.46
C PHE A 70 4.63 2.16 7.35
N GLY A 71 4.58 2.89 6.24
CA GLY A 71 5.41 2.59 5.06
C GLY A 71 6.81 3.20 5.08
N GLU A 72 7.05 4.12 6.02
CA GLU A 72 8.36 4.64 6.37
C GLU A 72 8.82 4.01 7.68
N SER A 73 10.12 4.01 7.97
CA SER A 73 10.65 3.52 9.25
C SER A 73 10.79 4.70 10.21
N PRO A 74 9.79 4.96 11.08
CA PRO A 74 9.83 6.09 11.99
C PRO A 74 10.91 5.89 13.07
N SER A 75 11.47 6.99 13.56
CA SER A 75 12.64 6.98 14.46
C SER A 75 12.29 6.89 15.95
N ASP A 76 11.01 7.01 16.29
CA ASP A 76 10.46 7.01 17.64
C ASP A 76 10.11 5.62 18.17
N VAL A 77 10.21 4.58 17.33
CA VAL A 77 10.01 3.17 17.70
C VAL A 77 11.18 2.31 17.21
N SER A 78 11.44 1.20 17.90
CA SER A 78 12.47 0.25 17.46
C SER A 78 12.09 -0.37 16.10
N PRO A 79 13.06 -0.66 15.22
CA PRO A 79 12.80 -1.32 13.93
C PRO A 79 11.98 -2.62 14.05
N ASP A 80 12.26 -3.45 15.06
CA ASP A 80 11.55 -4.72 15.27
C ASP A 80 10.07 -4.50 15.63
N ALA A 81 9.77 -3.53 16.49
CA ALA A 81 8.40 -3.18 16.85
C ALA A 81 7.63 -2.59 15.66
N HIS A 82 8.29 -1.79 14.83
CA HIS A 82 7.71 -1.27 13.60
C HIS A 82 7.40 -2.39 12.60
N ALA A 83 8.35 -3.28 12.37
CA ALA A 83 8.18 -4.45 11.51
C ALA A 83 7.01 -5.33 11.98
N PHE A 84 6.93 -5.62 13.28
CA PHE A 84 5.79 -6.34 13.87
C PHE A 84 4.46 -5.62 13.61
N GLY A 85 4.40 -4.30 13.76
CA GLY A 85 3.20 -3.53 13.49
C GLY A 85 2.74 -3.61 12.03
N VAL A 86 3.70 -3.52 11.10
CA VAL A 86 3.44 -3.68 9.66
C VAL A 86 2.92 -5.08 9.35
N GLU A 87 3.55 -6.13 9.88
CA GLU A 87 3.12 -7.52 9.70
C GLU A 87 1.72 -7.78 10.29
N PHE A 88 1.46 -7.24 11.48
CA PHE A 88 0.16 -7.37 12.15
C PHE A 88 -0.97 -6.76 11.31
N ILE A 89 -0.80 -5.52 10.85
CA ILE A 89 -1.80 -4.86 10.00
C ILE A 89 -1.95 -5.57 8.66
N ASN A 90 -0.85 -5.97 8.03
CA ASN A 90 -0.93 -6.70 6.77
C ASN A 90 -1.65 -8.04 6.91
N SER A 91 -1.46 -8.75 8.02
CA SER A 91 -2.19 -9.99 8.34
C SER A 91 -3.68 -9.74 8.58
N PHE A 92 -4.03 -8.60 9.17
CA PHE A 92 -5.42 -8.18 9.32
C PHE A 92 -6.06 -7.88 7.97
N LEU A 93 -5.39 -7.12 7.10
CA LEU A 93 -5.87 -6.82 5.74
C LEU A 93 -6.03 -8.08 4.89
N ASP A 94 -5.12 -9.05 5.03
CA ASP A 94 -5.22 -10.35 4.35
C ASP A 94 -6.54 -11.06 4.63
N LYS A 95 -6.95 -11.11 5.89
CA LYS A 95 -8.24 -11.73 6.27
C LYS A 95 -9.42 -11.04 5.59
N HIS A 96 -9.36 -9.72 5.42
CA HIS A 96 -10.42 -8.97 4.74
C HIS A 96 -10.43 -9.16 3.22
N LEU A 97 -9.27 -9.45 2.61
CA LEU A 97 -9.18 -9.76 1.18
C LEU A 97 -9.70 -11.17 0.87
N ASP A 98 -9.48 -12.11 1.77
CA ASP A 98 -9.87 -13.51 1.60
C ASP A 98 -11.31 -13.80 2.08
N THR A 99 -11.97 -12.82 2.72
CA THR A 99 -13.39 -12.93 3.09
C THR A 99 -14.24 -12.70 1.83
N PRO A 100 -15.10 -13.65 1.42
CA PRO A 100 -16.05 -13.40 0.35
C PRO A 100 -16.92 -12.20 0.71
N ALA A 101 -17.10 -11.24 -0.20
CA ALA A 101 -18.06 -10.19 0.00
C ALA A 101 -19.41 -10.84 0.34
N GLU A 102 -19.97 -10.55 1.51
CA GLU A 102 -21.32 -10.99 1.83
C GLU A 102 -22.23 -10.52 0.68
N PRO A 103 -23.12 -11.39 0.15
CA PRO A 103 -24.09 -10.93 -0.82
C PRO A 103 -24.90 -9.82 -0.13
N MET A 104 -24.82 -8.60 -0.65
CA MET A 104 -25.75 -7.56 -0.27
C MET A 104 -27.14 -8.07 -0.66
N SER A 105 -27.86 -8.56 0.34
CA SER A 105 -29.29 -8.78 0.23
C SER A 105 -29.92 -7.42 -0.03
N GLU A 106 -30.54 -7.28 -1.21
CA GLU A 106 -31.44 -6.17 -1.58
C GLU A 106 -32.60 -6.01 -0.58
#